data_AF-A0AA89CSW1-F1
#
_entry.id   AF-A0AA89CSW1-F1
#
_cell.length_a   1.000
_cell.length_b   1.000
_cell.length_c   1.000
_cell.angle_alpha   90.00
_cell.angle_beta   90.00
_cell.angle_gamma   90.00
#
_symmetry.space_group_name_H-M   'P 1'
#
loop_
_entity.id
_entity.type
_entity.pdbx_description
1 polymer ?
#
loop_
_entity_poly.entity_id
_entity_poly.type
_entity_poly.pdbx_seq_one_letter_code
_entity_poly.pdbx_strand_id
1 'polypeptide(L)'
;MKNSLFAPIILLTLSLNAQVISNPVLENNLAGISGFCNATVQISNGLVHGVVVADDIYPFKLYEIESSYLNSQQDLYTAIQRAAPGVRIANTQLGQTPVITMRGDPNTVVIVDGVRYDTSILHTLNPQDIERISVATSSISNNYLGYTLN
;
A
#
# COMPACT_ATOMS: atom_id res chain seq x y z
N MET A 1 27.29 8.34 9.55
CA MET A 1 26.18 7.60 8.93
C MET A 1 24.93 8.47 9.09
N LYS A 2 24.36 9.00 8.00
CA LYS A 2 23.18 9.88 8.06
C LYS A 2 21.94 9.01 8.26
N ASN A 3 21.39 9.00 9.48
CA ASN A 3 20.05 8.51 9.75
C ASN A 3 19.05 9.43 9.04
N SER A 4 18.62 9.05 7.83
CA SER A 4 17.49 9.72 7.18
C SER A 4 16.20 9.18 7.79
N LEU A 5 15.70 9.87 8.82
CA LEU A 5 14.41 9.60 9.46
C LEU A 5 13.22 10.16 8.65
N PHE A 6 13.47 10.82 7.52
CA PHE A 6 12.51 11.65 6.82
C PHE A 6 12.50 11.30 5.34
N ALA A 7 11.76 10.24 4.99
CA ALA A 7 11.63 9.73 3.64
C ALA A 7 10.16 9.78 3.21
N PRO A 8 9.86 10.11 1.94
CA PRO A 8 8.54 9.91 1.37
C PRO A 8 8.24 8.42 1.15
N ILE A 9 6.96 8.04 1.17
CA ILE A 9 6.48 6.66 1.20
C ILE A 9 5.60 6.33 -0.03
N ILE A 10 5.75 5.12 -0.56
CA ILE A 10 4.77 4.43 -1.40
C ILE A 10 4.22 3.24 -0.61
N LEU A 11 2.90 3.15 -0.47
CA LEU A 11 2.17 2.04 0.11
C LEU A 11 1.51 1.23 -1.01
N LEU A 12 1.68 -0.09 -0.95
CA LEU A 12 1.10 -1.06 -1.88
C LEU A 12 0.44 -2.16 -1.07
N THR A 13 -0.79 -2.52 -1.43
CA THR A 13 -1.45 -3.73 -0.92
C THR A 13 -1.66 -4.72 -2.04
N LEU A 14 -1.40 -6.00 -1.77
CA LEU A 14 -1.55 -7.08 -2.73
C LEU A 14 -2.85 -7.85 -2.51
N SER A 15 -3.38 -8.39 -3.60
CA SER A 15 -4.55 -9.24 -3.66
C SER A 15 -4.18 -10.63 -3.16
N LEU A 16 -4.80 -11.05 -2.06
CA LEU A 16 -4.74 -12.42 -1.60
C LEU A 16 -5.88 -13.21 -2.23
N ASN A 17 -5.55 -14.13 -3.15
CA ASN A 17 -6.47 -15.22 -3.52
C ASN A 17 -6.51 -16.26 -2.38
N ALA A 18 -7.04 -15.85 -1.22
CA ALA A 18 -7.27 -16.77 -0.11
C ALA A 18 -8.49 -17.65 -0.46
N GLN A 19 -8.26 -18.90 -0.83
CA GLN A 19 -9.34 -19.88 -0.93
C GLN A 19 -9.85 -20.18 0.48
N VAL A 20 -11.06 -19.71 0.82
CA VAL A 20 -11.71 -20.04 2.09
C VAL A 20 -12.00 -21.54 2.09
N ILE A 21 -11.19 -22.31 2.82
CA ILE A 21 -11.54 -23.68 3.22
C ILE A 21 -12.52 -23.52 4.38
N SER A 22 -13.82 -23.57 4.09
CA SER A 22 -14.83 -23.67 5.14
C SER A 22 -14.73 -25.07 5.75
N ASN A 23 -14.01 -25.20 6.86
CA ASN A 23 -14.25 -26.30 7.79
C ASN A 23 -15.57 -25.99 8.50
N PRO A 24 -16.66 -26.74 8.25
CA PRO A 24 -17.82 -26.60 9.10
C PRO A 24 -17.46 -27.21 10.46
N VAL A 25 -17.95 -26.60 11.53
CA VAL A 25 -17.79 -27.01 12.94
C VAL A 25 -16.52 -26.46 13.59
N LEU A 26 -16.64 -25.26 14.19
CA LEU A 26 -16.54 -25.05 15.63
C LEU A 26 -16.90 -23.58 15.96
N GLU A 27 -18.10 -23.43 16.51
CA GLU A 27 -18.61 -22.37 17.41
C GLU A 27 -18.31 -20.88 17.13
N ASN A 28 -19.41 -20.14 16.97
CA ASN A 28 -19.53 -18.68 17.01
C ASN A 28 -18.67 -18.03 18.12
N ASN A 29 -17.50 -17.54 17.76
CA ASN A 29 -16.78 -16.54 18.53
C ASN A 29 -16.55 -15.30 17.65
N LEU A 30 -17.51 -14.37 17.69
CA LEU A 30 -17.42 -13.05 17.04
C LEU A 30 -16.31 -12.15 17.63
N ALA A 31 -15.62 -12.59 18.69
CA ALA A 31 -14.58 -11.84 19.37
C ALA A 31 -13.21 -11.86 18.64
N GLY A 32 -13.07 -12.61 17.55
CA GLY A 32 -11.77 -12.87 16.90
C GLY A 32 -11.52 -12.16 15.57
N ILE A 33 -12.48 -11.42 15.01
CA ILE A 33 -12.26 -10.73 13.73
C ILE A 33 -11.71 -9.34 14.03
N SER A 34 -10.38 -9.24 14.11
CA SER A 34 -9.65 -7.98 14.07
C SER A 34 -8.75 -7.97 12.83
N GLY A 35 -8.98 -7.03 11.93
CA GLY A 35 -8.18 -6.84 10.72
C GLY A 35 -8.82 -5.79 9.82
N PHE A 36 -7.99 -5.06 9.08
CA PHE A 36 -8.46 -4.18 8.01
C PHE A 36 -8.65 -5.03 6.77
N CYS A 37 -9.89 -5.15 6.28
CA CYS A 37 -10.16 -5.75 4.98
C CYS A 37 -11.12 -4.84 4.20
N ASN A 38 -10.84 -4.64 2.92
CA ASN A 38 -11.70 -3.88 2.00
C ASN A 38 -12.83 -4.76 1.40
N ALA A 39 -13.05 -5.96 1.93
CA ALA A 39 -14.09 -6.87 1.46
C ALA A 39 -15.45 -6.59 2.11
N THR A 40 -16.54 -6.78 1.36
CA THR A 40 -17.91 -6.69 1.88
C THR A 40 -18.18 -7.82 2.87
N VAL A 41 -18.21 -7.51 4.17
CA VAL A 41 -18.59 -8.46 5.21
C VAL A 41 -20.12 -8.50 5.33
N GLN A 42 -20.76 -9.61 4.96
CA GLN A 42 -22.17 -9.84 5.31
C GLN A 42 -22.27 -10.49 6.69
N ILE A 43 -22.84 -9.74 7.63
CA ILE A 43 -23.10 -10.22 9.00
C ILE A 43 -24.61 -10.42 9.14
N SER A 44 -25.05 -11.67 9.30
CA SER A 44 -26.44 -11.99 9.64
C SER A 44 -26.54 -12.18 11.15
N ASN A 45 -27.04 -11.15 11.86
CA ASN A 45 -27.86 -11.20 13.09
C ASN A 45 -27.79 -9.86 13.85
N GLY A 46 -28.56 -8.88 13.38
CA GLY A 46 -29.34 -7.97 14.22
C GLY A 46 -28.66 -6.93 15.12
N LEU A 47 -27.33 -6.88 15.26
CA LEU A 47 -26.65 -5.81 15.99
C LEU A 47 -25.60 -5.12 15.12
N VAL A 48 -25.91 -3.90 14.67
CA VAL A 48 -24.97 -3.02 13.98
C VAL A 48 -24.27 -2.18 15.05
N HIS A 49 -23.06 -2.56 15.44
CA HIS A 49 -22.10 -1.57 15.90
C HIS A 49 -21.43 -1.03 14.65
N GLY A 50 -21.83 0.17 14.23
CA GLY A 50 -21.16 0.86 13.13
C GLY A 50 -19.68 0.98 13.48
N VAL A 51 -18.83 0.35 12.68
CA VAL A 51 -17.41 0.68 12.67
C VAL A 51 -17.36 2.13 12.20
N VAL A 52 -17.04 3.03 13.13
CA VAL A 52 -16.60 4.37 12.74
C VAL A 52 -15.30 4.12 12.01
N VAL A 53 -15.36 4.10 10.67
CA VAL A 53 -14.18 4.30 9.85
C VAL A 53 -13.80 5.74 10.11
N ALA A 54 -12.94 5.95 11.11
CA ALA A 54 -12.29 7.23 11.26
C ALA A 54 -11.50 7.40 9.96
N ASP A 55 -11.89 8.35 9.13
CA ASP A 55 -11.03 8.78 8.04
C ASP A 55 -9.69 9.14 8.69
N ASP A 56 -8.62 8.46 8.30
CA ASP A 56 -7.31 8.79 8.82
C ASP A 56 -6.97 10.23 8.38
N ILE A 57 -7.12 11.18 9.30
CA ILE A 57 -6.76 12.57 9.03
C ILE A 57 -5.25 12.70 9.18
N TYR A 58 -4.54 12.46 8.08
CA TYR A 58 -3.11 12.68 8.01
C TYR A 58 -2.80 14.19 7.86
N PRO A 59 -1.75 14.72 8.52
CA PRO A 59 -1.28 16.10 8.31
C PRO A 59 -0.53 16.26 6.97
N PHE A 60 -0.75 15.36 6.02
CA PHE A 60 -0.17 15.34 4.69
C PHE A 60 -1.16 14.74 3.70
N LYS A 61 -0.97 15.06 2.42
CA LYS A 61 -1.78 14.48 1.34
C LYS A 61 -1.30 13.07 1.02
N LEU A 62 -2.23 12.12 1.06
CA LEU A 62 -2.08 10.79 0.50
C LEU A 62 -2.69 10.80 -0.91
N TYR A 63 -1.91 10.41 -1.91
CA TYR A 63 -2.36 10.30 -3.29
C TYR A 63 -2.73 8.84 -3.55
N GLU A 64 -4.03 8.57 -3.65
CA GLU A 64 -4.55 7.24 -3.95
C GLU A 64 -4.56 7.01 -5.46
N ILE A 65 -4.27 5.77 -5.85
CA ILE A 65 -4.22 5.37 -7.25
C ILE A 65 -5.02 4.10 -7.40
N GLU A 66 -5.95 4.11 -8.34
CA GLU A 66 -6.71 2.93 -8.73
C GLU A 66 -5.80 1.93 -9.46
N SER A 67 -5.86 0.65 -9.06
CA SER A 67 -5.06 -0.42 -9.66
C SER A 67 -5.75 -1.13 -10.83
N SER A 68 -7.03 -0.83 -11.09
CA SER A 68 -7.90 -1.50 -12.07
C SER A 68 -7.37 -1.50 -13.52
N TYR A 69 -6.41 -0.64 -13.85
CA TYR A 69 -5.83 -0.52 -15.19
C TYR A 69 -4.35 -0.91 -15.27
N LEU A 70 -3.79 -1.51 -14.21
CA LEU A 70 -2.37 -1.85 -14.13
C LEU A 70 -2.09 -3.20 -14.80
N ASN A 71 -1.70 -3.16 -16.08
CA ASN A 71 -1.40 -4.36 -16.85
C ASN A 71 0.08 -4.68 -16.93
N SER A 72 0.93 -3.67 -16.76
CA SER A 72 2.37 -3.78 -16.87
C SER A 72 3.08 -2.94 -15.81
N GLN A 73 4.38 -3.22 -15.63
CA GLN A 73 5.24 -2.43 -14.77
C GLN A 73 5.31 -0.96 -15.20
N GLN A 74 5.26 -0.73 -16.52
CA GLN A 74 5.24 0.63 -17.05
C GLN A 74 3.95 1.37 -16.71
N ASP A 75 2.81 0.67 -16.62
CA ASP A 75 1.55 1.26 -16.17
C ASP A 75 1.63 1.68 -14.70
N LEU A 76 2.20 0.83 -13.84
CA LEU A 76 2.44 1.13 -12.43
C LEU A 76 3.27 2.41 -12.26
N TYR A 77 4.41 2.49 -12.96
CA TYR A 77 5.28 3.67 -12.89
C TYR A 77 4.61 4.94 -13.44
N THR A 78 3.82 4.79 -14.49
CA THR A 78 3.09 5.91 -15.09
C THR A 78 1.97 6.40 -14.17
N ALA A 79 1.25 5.48 -13.53
CA ALA A 79 0.18 5.78 -12.61
C ALA A 79 0.70 6.54 -11.38
N ILE A 80 1.81 6.09 -10.79
CA ILE A 80 2.48 6.77 -9.66
C ILE A 80 2.87 8.20 -10.03
N GLN A 81 3.54 8.39 -11.17
CA GLN A 81 4.00 9.71 -11.61
C GLN A 81 2.85 10.66 -11.95
N ARG A 82 1.74 10.15 -12.50
CA ARG A 82 0.56 10.96 -12.82
C ARG A 82 -0.22 11.39 -11.58
N ALA A 83 -0.33 10.52 -10.58
CA ALA A 83 -1.14 10.78 -9.40
C ALA A 83 -0.47 11.72 -8.40
N ALA A 84 0.85 11.60 -8.21
CA ALA A 84 1.58 12.32 -7.18
C ALA A 84 2.54 13.37 -7.78
N PRO A 85 2.22 14.67 -7.71
CA PRO A 85 3.09 15.74 -8.18
C PRO A 85 4.45 15.73 -7.48
N GLY A 86 5.51 15.94 -8.26
CA GLY A 86 6.88 15.95 -7.78
C GLY A 86 7.50 14.57 -7.62
N VAL A 87 6.78 13.49 -7.94
CA VAL A 87 7.37 12.15 -8.10
C VAL A 87 7.97 12.01 -9.49
N ARG A 88 9.20 11.50 -9.54
CA ARG A 88 9.90 11.13 -10.77
C ARG A 88 10.42 9.71 -10.62
N ILE A 89 10.20 8.88 -11.64
CA ILE A 89 10.71 7.51 -11.67
C ILE A 89 11.63 7.39 -12.88
N ALA A 90 12.86 6.97 -12.62
CA ALA A 90 13.87 6.68 -13.63
C ALA A 90 14.23 5.19 -13.62
N ASN A 91 14.99 4.73 -14.62
CA ASN A 91 15.44 3.34 -14.76
C ASN A 91 14.29 2.33 -14.81
N THR A 92 13.25 2.64 -15.58
CA THR A 92 12.06 1.79 -15.70
C THR A 92 12.25 0.60 -16.66
N GLN A 93 13.42 0.49 -17.31
CA GLN A 93 13.73 -0.61 -18.22
C GLN A 93 13.93 -1.94 -17.48
N LEU A 94 13.61 -3.05 -18.16
CA LEU A 94 13.77 -4.39 -17.62
C LEU A 94 15.24 -4.64 -17.21
N GLY A 95 15.45 -5.14 -15.99
CA GLY A 95 16.78 -5.48 -15.46
C GLY A 95 17.53 -4.31 -14.81
N GLN A 96 16.95 -3.11 -14.77
CA GLN A 96 17.47 -2.01 -13.94
C GLN A 96 16.69 -1.92 -12.62
N THR A 97 17.25 -1.27 -11.60
CA THR A 97 16.52 -0.96 -10.37
C THR A 97 15.88 0.42 -10.53
N PRO A 98 14.57 0.58 -10.24
CA PRO A 98 13.90 1.82 -10.50
C PRO A 98 14.33 2.83 -9.44
N VAL A 99 14.64 4.04 -9.87
CA VAL A 99 15.03 5.12 -8.98
C VAL A 99 13.85 6.06 -8.83
N ILE A 100 13.30 6.11 -7.62
CA ILE A 100 12.15 6.96 -7.30
C ILE A 100 12.66 8.16 -6.53
N THR A 101 12.41 9.34 -7.10
CA THR A 101 12.72 10.62 -6.47
C THR A 101 11.42 11.36 -6.21
N MET A 102 11.17 11.79 -4.98
CA MET A 102 10.02 12.65 -4.68
C MET A 102 10.51 14.01 -4.18
N ARG A 103 10.12 15.08 -4.88
CA ARG A 103 10.53 16.46 -4.60
C ARG A 103 12.06 16.65 -4.51
N GLY A 104 12.80 15.87 -5.29
CA GLY A 104 14.27 15.89 -5.31
C GLY A 104 14.95 14.96 -4.29
N ASP A 105 14.19 14.31 -3.40
CA ASP A 105 14.75 13.31 -2.46
C ASP A 105 14.69 11.90 -3.06
N PRO A 106 15.84 11.22 -3.23
CA PRO A 106 15.88 9.85 -3.74
C PRO A 106 15.62 8.78 -2.67
N ASN A 107 15.54 9.15 -1.38
CA ASN A 107 15.32 8.22 -0.29
C ASN A 107 13.83 7.86 -0.18
N THR A 108 13.31 7.15 -1.17
CA THR A 108 11.92 6.68 -1.16
C THR A 108 11.82 5.36 -0.39
N VAL A 109 10.79 5.26 0.45
CA VAL A 109 10.42 4.02 1.13
C VAL A 109 9.26 3.37 0.38
N VAL A 110 9.37 2.08 0.07
CA VAL A 110 8.25 1.30 -0.46
C VAL A 110 7.77 0.36 0.63
N ILE A 111 6.46 0.28 0.83
CA ILE A 111 5.82 -0.61 1.79
C ILE A 111 4.85 -1.49 1.01
N VAL A 112 5.01 -2.80 1.14
CA VAL A 112 4.12 -3.79 0.54
C VAL A 112 3.53 -4.62 1.67
N ASP A 113 2.20 -4.64 1.79
CA ASP A 113 1.46 -5.38 2.83
C ASP A 113 2.00 -5.12 4.26
N GLY A 114 2.33 -3.86 4.55
CA GLY A 114 2.83 -3.43 5.87
C GLY A 114 4.32 -3.69 6.13
N VAL A 115 5.05 -4.24 5.16
CA VAL A 115 6.48 -4.54 5.26
C VAL A 115 7.29 -3.56 4.41
N ARG A 116 8.39 -3.03 4.97
CA ARG A 116 9.25 -2.05 4.29
C ARG A 116 10.26 -2.72 3.36
N TYR A 117 10.39 -2.16 2.16
CA TYR A 117 11.31 -2.55 1.10
C TYR A 117 12.01 -1.34 0.49
N ASP A 118 13.09 -1.59 -0.25
CA ASP A 118 13.67 -0.63 -1.18
C ASP A 118 12.88 -0.60 -2.51
N THR A 119 13.27 0.29 -3.43
CA THR A 119 12.55 0.46 -4.71
C THR A 119 12.68 -0.73 -5.65
N SER A 120 13.64 -1.64 -5.46
CA SER A 120 13.81 -2.81 -6.32
C SER A 120 12.62 -3.78 -6.28
N ILE A 121 11.87 -3.80 -5.16
CA ILE A 121 10.67 -4.62 -5.01
C ILE A 121 9.65 -4.34 -6.12
N LEU A 122 9.60 -3.10 -6.64
CA LEU A 122 8.61 -2.73 -7.65
C LEU A 122 8.74 -3.57 -8.93
N HIS A 123 9.95 -4.00 -9.30
CA HIS A 123 10.14 -4.88 -10.46
C HIS A 123 9.72 -6.32 -10.22
N THR A 124 9.67 -6.77 -8.97
CA THR A 124 9.29 -8.15 -8.64
C THR A 124 7.79 -8.31 -8.44
N LEU A 125 7.07 -7.22 -8.16
CA LEU A 125 5.62 -7.26 -8.02
C LEU A 125 4.96 -7.59 -9.36
N ASN A 126 3.85 -8.31 -9.31
CA ASN A 126 2.96 -8.42 -10.46
C ASN A 126 1.92 -7.30 -10.37
N PRO A 127 1.84 -6.37 -11.35
CA PRO A 127 0.90 -5.25 -11.30
C PRO A 127 -0.57 -5.67 -11.14
N GLN A 128 -0.94 -6.83 -11.68
CA GLN A 128 -2.31 -7.39 -11.58
C GLN A 128 -2.67 -7.85 -10.16
N ASP A 129 -1.66 -8.16 -9.35
CA ASP A 129 -1.89 -8.57 -7.97
C ASP A 129 -2.02 -7.35 -7.04
N ILE A 130 -1.89 -6.11 -7.53
CA ILE A 130 -1.97 -4.92 -6.68
C ILE A 130 -3.44 -4.51 -6.49
N GLU A 131 -3.90 -4.44 -5.24
CA GLU A 131 -5.27 -3.99 -4.91
C GLU A 131 -5.34 -2.46 -4.72
N ARG A 132 -4.36 -1.87 -4.03
CA ARG A 132 -4.35 -0.43 -3.74
C ARG A 132 -2.93 0.11 -3.77
N ILE A 133 -2.81 1.34 -4.24
CA ILE A 133 -1.57 2.11 -4.16
C ILE A 133 -1.87 3.45 -3.50
N SER A 134 -0.98 3.87 -2.61
CA SER A 134 -1.06 5.18 -1.98
C SER A 134 0.34 5.79 -1.89
N VAL A 135 0.46 7.06 -2.27
CA VAL A 135 1.76 7.75 -2.30
C VAL A 135 1.71 8.93 -1.34
N ALA A 136 2.68 9.03 -0.44
CA ALA A 136 2.86 10.15 0.47
C ALA A 136 4.20 10.84 0.17
N THR A 137 4.14 12.04 -0.41
CA THR A 137 5.34 12.81 -0.78
C THR A 137 5.91 13.65 0.36
N SER A 138 5.22 13.72 1.50
CA SER A 138 5.66 14.44 2.68
C SER A 138 6.57 13.56 3.53
N SER A 139 7.71 14.09 3.95
CA SER A 139 8.64 13.35 4.81
C SER A 139 8.11 13.05 6.21
N ILE A 140 7.08 13.77 6.67
CA ILE A 140 6.41 13.50 7.94
C ILE A 140 5.63 12.19 7.92
N SER A 141 5.28 11.68 6.73
CA SER A 141 4.46 10.47 6.57
C SER A 141 5.06 9.22 7.22
N ASN A 142 6.40 9.15 7.28
CA ASN A 142 7.14 8.12 8.01
C ASN A 142 6.72 7.94 9.48
N ASN A 143 6.23 8.99 10.13
CA ASN A 143 5.83 8.93 11.54
C ASN A 143 4.40 8.43 11.74
N TYR A 144 3.61 8.35 10.68
CA TYR A 144 2.18 8.02 10.72
C TYR A 144 1.87 6.70 10.04
N LEU A 145 2.57 6.38 8.96
CA LEU A 145 2.38 5.14 8.22
C LEU A 145 3.22 4.06 8.90
N GLY A 146 2.58 3.22 9.72
CA GLY A 146 3.22 2.12 10.43
C GLY A 146 3.68 1.02 9.47
N TYR A 147 4.91 0.56 9.64
CA TYR A 147 5.45 -0.58 8.89
C TYR A 147 6.42 -1.38 9.76
N THR A 148 6.50 -2.68 9.47
CA THR A 148 7.48 -3.57 10.10
C THR A 148 8.79 -3.51 9.29
N LEU A 149 9.92 -3.43 10.00
CA LEU A 149 11.25 -3.56 9.40
C LEU A 149 11.53 -5.05 9.15
N ASN A 150 11.84 -5.40 7.90
CA ASN A 150 12.40 -6.70 7.53
C ASN A 150 13.92 -6.72 7.73
#